data_AF-A0A8X6GYS9-F1
#
_entry.id   AF-A0A8X6GYS9-F1
#
_cell.length_a   1.000
_cell.length_b   1.000
_cell.length_c   1.000
_cell.angle_alpha   90.00
_cell.angle_beta   90.00
_cell.angle_gamma   90.00
#
_symmetry.space_group_name_H-M   'P 1'
#
loop_
_entity.id
_entity.type
_entity.pdbx_description
1 polymer ?
#
loop_
_entity_poly.entity_id
_entity_poly.type
_entity_poly.pdbx_seq_one_letter_code
_entity_poly.pdbx_strand_id
1 'polypeptide(L)'
;FDFCTADDYDSPVENLGQVVFGERIRPSPYNISFLKDISCATVCEKTYHMDRKEDVEKLDNLKKGMLKNYQHHWIVDNMPVTWCYLVEVNQQFCSTGFPMGCYVNSAVSLKMLV
;
A
#
# COMPACT_ATOMS: atom_id res chain seq x y z
N PHE A 1 8.07 4.51 -4.33
CA PHE A 1 6.90 5.19 -4.89
C PHE A 1 6.47 6.30 -3.95
N ASP A 2 5.66 7.25 -4.42
CA ASP A 2 5.17 8.37 -3.61
C ASP A 2 4.02 7.95 -2.68
N PHE A 3 4.27 6.97 -1.80
CA PHE A 3 3.31 6.50 -0.81
C PHE A 3 3.18 7.47 0.37
N CYS A 4 2.15 7.29 1.17
CA CYS A 4 2.00 8.03 2.42
C CYS A 4 2.92 7.41 3.48
N THR A 5 3.70 8.26 4.14
CA THR A 5 4.64 7.87 5.19
C THR A 5 4.08 8.32 6.53
N ALA A 6 4.31 7.54 7.58
CA ALA A 6 4.11 8.02 8.94
C ALA A 6 5.22 9.01 9.32
N ASP A 7 4.94 9.92 10.25
CA ASP A 7 5.89 10.93 10.73
C ASP A 7 7.01 10.34 11.64
N ASP A 8 6.89 9.06 12.03
CA ASP A 8 7.87 8.39 12.88
C ASP A 8 9.13 7.95 12.12
N TYR A 9 10.28 8.42 12.62
CA TYR A 9 11.61 8.29 12.01
C TYR A 9 12.34 6.99 12.36
N ASP A 10 11.82 6.20 13.30
CA ASP A 10 12.45 4.93 13.67
C ASP A 10 12.12 3.86 12.64
N SER A 11 13.01 3.72 11.67
CA SER A 11 13.00 2.54 10.80
C SER A 11 13.22 1.32 11.69
N PRO A 12 12.35 0.29 11.61
CA PRO A 12 12.49 -0.90 12.44
C PRO A 12 13.90 -1.49 12.27
N VAL A 13 14.48 -1.99 13.36
CA VAL A 13 15.83 -2.58 13.37
C VAL A 13 15.91 -3.69 12.32
N GLU A 14 16.64 -3.43 11.23
CA GLU A 14 16.80 -4.39 10.13
C GLU A 14 17.90 -5.40 10.47
N ASN A 15 17.58 -6.69 10.36
CA ASN A 15 18.57 -7.75 10.48
C ASN A 15 19.50 -7.76 9.25
N LEU A 16 20.76 -8.16 9.41
CA LEU A 16 21.75 -8.16 8.33
C LEU A 16 21.27 -8.93 7.07
N GLY A 17 20.56 -10.03 7.27
CA GLY A 17 19.96 -10.81 6.17
C GLY A 17 18.88 -10.02 5.40
N GLN A 18 18.05 -9.27 6.11
CA GLN A 18 16.96 -8.47 5.52
C GLN A 18 17.51 -7.37 4.60
N VAL A 19 18.63 -6.75 5.00
CA VAL A 19 19.36 -5.77 4.18
C VAL A 19 19.92 -6.41 2.91
N VAL A 20 20.51 -7.61 3.02
CA VAL A 20 21.11 -8.34 1.89
C VAL A 20 20.05 -8.81 0.90
N PHE A 21 18.87 -9.23 1.36
CA PHE A 21 17.76 -9.62 0.48
C PHE A 21 16.93 -8.43 -0.02
N GLY A 22 17.23 -7.21 0.44
CA GLY A 22 16.57 -5.98 -0.01
C GLY A 22 15.15 -5.82 0.51
N GLU A 23 14.78 -6.52 1.58
CA GLU A 23 13.46 -6.43 2.21
C GLU A 23 13.39 -5.15 3.04
N ARG A 24 12.74 -4.12 2.51
CA ARG A 24 12.61 -2.82 3.20
C ARG A 24 11.23 -2.72 3.85
N ILE A 25 11.19 -2.72 5.17
CA ILE A 25 9.97 -2.50 5.95
C ILE A 25 9.88 -1.01 6.27
N ARG A 26 8.71 -0.40 6.01
CA ARG A 26 8.48 1.01 6.28
C ARG A 26 7.27 1.18 7.19
N PRO A 27 7.34 2.07 8.19
CA PRO A 27 6.17 2.42 8.98
C PRO A 27 5.12 3.01 8.06
N SER A 28 3.88 2.63 8.30
CA SER A 28 2.73 3.01 7.50
C SER A 28 1.79 3.88 8.33
N PRO A 29 1.06 4.82 7.72
CA PRO A 29 0.21 5.77 8.44
C PRO A 29 -1.09 5.17 9.00
N TYR A 30 -1.28 3.85 8.95
CA TYR A 30 -2.48 3.20 9.49
C TYR A 30 -2.46 3.23 11.02
N ASN A 31 -3.48 3.84 11.60
CA ASN A 31 -3.71 3.79 13.03
C ASN A 31 -4.80 2.75 13.34
N ILE A 32 -4.37 1.52 13.62
CA ILE A 32 -5.26 0.40 13.94
C ILE A 32 -5.27 0.22 15.46
N SER A 33 -6.46 0.24 16.04
CA SER A 33 -6.66 -0.06 17.47
C SER A 33 -7.38 -1.40 17.61
N PHE A 34 -6.82 -2.31 18.39
CA PHE A 34 -7.49 -3.56 18.73
C PHE A 34 -8.84 -3.30 19.42
N LEU A 35 -9.82 -4.17 19.17
CA LEU A 35 -11.18 -4.10 19.71
C LEU A 35 -12.00 -2.86 19.25
N LYS A 36 -11.54 -2.15 18.21
CA LYS A 36 -12.33 -1.10 17.56
C LYS A 36 -12.63 -1.49 16.11
N ASP A 37 -13.90 -1.72 15.82
CA ASP A 37 -14.34 -2.03 14.46
C ASP A 37 -14.35 -0.76 13.60
N ILE A 38 -13.43 -0.70 12.64
CA ILE A 38 -13.34 0.36 11.63
C ILE A 38 -13.31 -0.33 10.26
N SER A 39 -14.33 -0.10 9.44
CA SER A 39 -14.47 -0.78 8.14
C SER A 39 -13.75 -0.08 6.99
N CYS A 40 -13.81 1.27 6.95
CA CYS A 40 -13.15 2.10 5.94
C CYS A 40 -12.75 3.43 6.57
N ALA A 41 -11.45 3.72 6.62
CA ALA A 41 -10.93 5.02 7.04
C ALA A 41 -9.99 5.55 5.97
N THR A 42 -10.13 6.84 5.64
CA THR A 42 -9.16 7.51 4.75
C THR A 42 -7.90 7.78 5.54
N VAL A 43 -6.79 7.19 5.10
CA VAL A 43 -5.50 7.31 5.79
C VAL A 43 -4.73 8.53 5.31
N CYS A 44 -4.78 8.81 4.02
CA CYS A 44 -4.19 9.99 3.41
C CYS A 44 -4.83 10.29 2.06
N GLU A 45 -4.75 11.54 1.63
CA GLU A 45 -5.14 11.97 0.29
C GLU A 45 -3.96 12.71 -0.35
N LYS A 46 -3.64 12.35 -1.60
CA LYS A 46 -2.63 13.05 -2.40
C LYS A 46 -3.25 13.55 -3.68
N THR A 47 -3.08 14.84 -3.95
CA THR A 47 -3.54 15.50 -5.17
C THR A 47 -2.37 15.76 -6.09
N TYR A 48 -2.46 15.25 -7.32
CA TYR A 48 -1.45 15.42 -8.36
C TYR A 48 -1.98 16.39 -9.42
N HIS A 49 -1.18 17.41 -9.77
CA HIS A 49 -1.56 18.37 -10.79
C HIS A 49 -0.77 18.14 -12.08
N MET A 50 -1.47 18.09 -13.22
CA MET A 50 -0.88 17.73 -14.52
C MET A 50 -0.02 18.83 -15.14
N ASP A 51 -0.08 20.06 -14.62
CA ASP A 51 0.77 21.18 -15.00
C ASP A 51 2.19 21.08 -14.42
N ARG A 52 2.35 20.33 -13.30
CA ARG A 52 3.65 20.14 -12.64
C ARG A 52 4.34 18.88 -13.12
N LYS A 53 5.52 19.03 -13.73
CA LYS A 53 6.31 17.89 -14.24
C LYS A 53 6.64 16.85 -13.16
N GLU A 54 6.93 17.30 -11.94
CA GLU A 54 7.25 16.40 -10.82
C GLU A 54 6.06 15.51 -10.42
N ASP A 55 4.85 16.07 -10.40
CA ASP A 55 3.64 15.33 -10.07
C ASP A 55 3.32 14.29 -11.15
N VAL A 56 3.51 14.65 -12.42
CA VAL A 56 3.35 13.74 -13.55
C VAL A 56 4.32 12.57 -13.45
N GLU A 57 5.59 12.82 -13.10
CA GLU A 57 6.59 11.76 -12.94
C GLU A 57 6.26 10.84 -11.76
N LYS A 58 5.85 11.39 -10.62
CA LYS A 58 5.41 10.60 -9.45
C LYS A 58 4.21 9.72 -9.80
N LEU A 59 3.22 10.28 -10.50
CA LEU A 59 2.03 9.58 -10.95
C LEU A 59 2.37 8.46 -11.95
N ASP A 60 3.26 8.72 -12.90
CA ASP A 60 3.70 7.73 -13.88
C ASP A 60 4.46 6.57 -13.21
N ASN A 61 5.31 6.87 -12.23
CA ASN A 61 5.96 5.85 -11.42
C ASN A 61 4.95 4.98 -10.67
N LEU A 62 3.93 5.57 -10.04
CA LEU A 62 2.84 4.81 -9.40
C LEU A 62 2.10 3.91 -10.39
N LYS A 63 1.71 4.45 -11.55
CA LYS A 63 1.06 3.68 -12.63
C LYS A 63 1.93 2.52 -13.11
N LYS A 64 3.21 2.76 -13.39
CA LYS A 64 4.18 1.73 -13.79
C LYS A 64 4.27 0.62 -12.77
N GLY A 65 4.26 0.96 -11.49
CA GLY A 65 4.23 -0.04 -10.45
C GLY A 65 2.94 -0.87 -10.49
N MET A 66 1.78 -0.24 -10.67
CA MET A 66 0.49 -0.96 -10.65
C MET A 66 0.41 -1.93 -11.83
N LEU A 67 0.91 -1.50 -13.00
CA LEU A 67 1.06 -2.34 -14.19
C LEU A 67 2.02 -3.51 -13.98
N LYS A 68 3.03 -3.35 -13.12
CA LYS A 68 3.97 -4.42 -12.74
C LYS A 68 3.46 -5.31 -11.60
N ASN A 69 2.21 -5.12 -11.16
CA ASN A 69 1.57 -5.90 -10.09
C ASN A 69 2.37 -5.90 -8.78
N TYR A 70 2.96 -4.76 -8.40
CA TYR A 70 3.57 -4.62 -7.08
C TYR A 70 2.50 -4.71 -5.98
N GLN A 71 2.84 -5.42 -4.91
CA GLN A 71 1.95 -5.72 -3.80
C GLN A 71 2.47 -5.15 -2.48
N HIS A 72 1.54 -4.72 -1.63
CA HIS A 72 1.81 -4.40 -0.24
C HIS A 72 1.69 -5.64 0.62
N HIS A 73 2.63 -5.79 1.54
CA HIS A 73 2.63 -6.80 2.60
C HIS A 73 2.60 -6.04 3.92
N TRP A 74 1.62 -6.34 4.76
CA TRP A 74 1.52 -5.73 6.09
C TRP A 74 2.12 -6.66 7.14
N ILE A 75 2.78 -6.06 8.11
CA ILE A 75 3.34 -6.73 9.27
C ILE A 75 2.89 -5.95 10.49
N VAL A 76 2.22 -6.61 11.43
CA VAL A 76 1.77 -6.05 12.70
C VAL A 76 2.34 -6.95 13.80
N ASP A 77 3.01 -6.37 14.79
CA ASP A 77 3.68 -7.10 15.88
C ASP A 77 4.56 -8.26 15.38
N ASN A 78 5.32 -8.01 14.31
CA ASN A 78 6.21 -9.00 13.70
C ASN A 78 5.50 -10.21 13.03
N MET A 79 4.17 -10.15 12.87
CA MET A 79 3.38 -11.17 12.18
C MET A 79 2.81 -10.66 10.84
N PRO A 80 2.84 -11.46 9.76
CA PRO A 80 2.27 -11.08 8.48
C PRO A 80 0.74 -11.04 8.56
N VAL A 81 0.14 -10.01 7.99
CA VAL A 81 -1.32 -9.89 7.86
C VAL A 81 -1.77 -10.62 6.60
N THR A 82 -2.87 -11.36 6.72
CA THR A 82 -3.52 -12.02 5.58
C THR A 82 -4.69 -11.17 5.08
N TRP A 83 -4.69 -10.88 3.79
CA TRP A 83 -5.79 -10.21 3.10
C TRP A 83 -6.66 -11.24 2.39
N CYS A 84 -7.95 -11.25 2.71
CA CYS A 84 -8.91 -12.15 2.09
C CYS A 84 -10.00 -11.36 1.35
N TYR A 85 -10.36 -11.81 0.16
CA TYR A 85 -11.42 -11.22 -0.65
C TYR A 85 -12.30 -12.30 -1.28
N LEU A 86 -13.54 -11.91 -1.60
CA LEU A 86 -14.51 -12.78 -2.25
C LEU A 86 -14.30 -12.76 -3.77
N VAL A 87 -14.28 -13.95 -4.37
CA VAL A 87 -14.26 -14.14 -5.83
C VAL A 87 -15.67 -14.54 -6.30
N GLU A 88 -15.99 -14.30 -7.57
CA GLU A 88 -17.32 -14.44 -8.21
C GLU A 88 -18.06 -15.77 -7.92
N VAL A 89 -17.37 -16.83 -7.50
CA VAL A 89 -17.94 -18.16 -7.20
C VAL A 89 -18.19 -18.37 -5.69
N ASN A 90 -18.32 -17.29 -4.90
CA ASN A 90 -18.49 -17.34 -3.44
C ASN A 90 -17.35 -18.08 -2.72
N GLN A 91 -16.20 -18.15 -3.37
CA GLN A 91 -14.97 -18.74 -2.83
C GLN A 91 -14.10 -17.60 -2.28
N GLN A 92 -13.68 -17.74 -1.03
CA GLN A 92 -12.78 -16.80 -0.39
C GLN A 92 -11.34 -17.13 -0.79
N PHE A 93 -10.62 -16.15 -1.33
CA PHE A 93 -9.21 -16.24 -1.60
C PHE A 93 -8.44 -15.40 -0.59
N CYS A 94 -7.39 -15.96 0.00
CA CYS A 94 -6.55 -15.29 0.98
C CYS A 94 -5.10 -15.25 0.49
N SER A 95 -4.46 -14.08 0.61
CA SER A 95 -3.07 -13.85 0.26
C SER A 95 -2.37 -13.04 1.34
N THR A 96 -1.05 -13.18 1.45
CA THR A 96 -0.21 -12.40 2.37
C THR A 96 0.04 -10.97 1.89
N GLY A 97 -0.52 -10.59 0.74
CA GLY A 97 -0.40 -9.25 0.20
C GLY A 97 -1.60 -8.86 -0.66
N PHE A 98 -1.68 -7.57 -0.94
CA PHE A 98 -2.72 -6.97 -1.77
C PHE A 98 -2.09 -6.01 -2.79
N PRO A 99 -2.69 -5.83 -3.98
CA PRO A 99 -2.13 -4.95 -5.00
C PRO A 99 -2.14 -3.51 -4.51
N MET A 100 -1.10 -2.73 -4.80
CA MET A 100 -1.06 -1.33 -4.34
C MET A 100 -2.11 -0.42 -4.97
N GLY A 101 -2.81 -0.86 -6.00
CA GLY A 101 -3.97 -0.13 -6.51
C GLY A 101 -4.54 -0.75 -7.77
N CYS A 102 -5.64 -0.16 -8.21
CA CYS A 102 -6.35 -0.56 -9.42
C CYS A 102 -6.49 0.63 -10.36
N TYR A 103 -6.35 0.37 -11.66
CA TYR A 103 -6.63 1.34 -12.71
C TYR A 103 -8.08 1.17 -13.19
N VAL A 104 -8.97 2.08 -12.78
CA VAL A 104 -10.38 2.06 -13.20
C VAL A 104 -10.59 3.08 -14.30
N ASN A 105 -11.01 2.63 -15.49
CA ASN A 105 -11.08 3.46 -16.70
C ASN A 105 -12.24 4.49 -16.71
N SER A 106 -13.15 4.46 -15.73
CA SER A 106 -14.42 5.21 -15.78
C SER A 106 -14.41 6.55 -15.06
N ALA A 107 -13.33 6.87 -14.34
CA ALA A 107 -13.00 8.20 -13.85
C ALA A 107 -11.48 8.24 -13.75
N VAL A 108 -10.83 9.37 -14.07
CA VAL A 108 -9.37 9.55 -13.88
C VAL A 108 -9.07 9.60 -12.38
N SER A 109 -9.25 8.48 -11.70
CA SER A 109 -9.15 8.30 -10.26
C SER A 109 -8.38 7.01 -10.03
N LEU A 110 -7.11 7.16 -9.70
CA LEU A 110 -6.28 6.06 -9.22
C LEU A 110 -6.63 5.85 -7.75
N LYS A 111 -7.36 4.77 -7.48
CA LYS A 111 -7.55 4.31 -6.10
C LYS A 111 -6.36 3.44 -5.73
N MET A 112 -5.50 4.00 -4.90
CA MET A 112 -4.51 3.22 -4.17
C MET A 112 -5.27 2.41 -3.12
N LEU A 113 -5.10 1.10 -3.14
CA LEU A 113 -5.53 0.26 -2.03
C LEU A 113 -4.42 0.43 -1.01
N VAL A 114 -4.60 1.40 -0.13
CA VAL A 114 -3.77 1.68 1.04
C VAL A 114 -4.77 1.76 2.17
#